data_AF-A0A971YCN1-F1
#
_entry.id   AF-A0A971YCN1-F1
#
_cell.length_a   1.000
_cell.length_b   1.000
_cell.length_c   1.000
_cell.angle_alpha   90.00
_cell.angle_beta   90.00
_cell.angle_gamma   90.00
#
_symmetry.space_group_name_H-M   'P 1'
#
loop_
_entity.id
_entity.type
_entity.pdbx_description
1 polymer ?
#
loop_
_entity_poly.entity_id
_entity_poly.type
_entity_poly.pdbx_seq_one_letter_code
_entity_poly.pdbx_strand_id
1 'polypeptide(L)'
;MKCFCLKDLFAGKIHALLFRRWNKRIKGRDWFDFEWYIRQGTSINLEHLEMRARQSNDWTDGVLSLEAVKDLLIKRISCIDWEQAKADIRPFITNLSVLDIWSAQYFTELVARL
;
A
#
# COMPACT_ATOMS: atom_id res chain seq x y z
N MET A 1 -2.50 -25.12 -9.60
CA MET A 1 -2.20 -24.16 -8.51
C MET A 1 -1.56 -22.94 -9.17
N LYS A 2 -2.22 -21.77 -9.21
CA LYS A 2 -1.58 -20.55 -9.73
C LYS A 2 -0.57 -20.09 -8.67
N CYS A 3 0.71 -20.29 -8.92
CA CYS A 3 1.77 -19.75 -8.08
C CYS A 3 1.82 -18.23 -8.35
N PHE A 4 1.39 -17.42 -7.39
CA PHE A 4 1.49 -15.97 -7.53
C PHE A 4 2.95 -15.56 -7.33
N CYS A 5 3.53 -14.80 -8.26
CA CYS A 5 4.86 -14.27 -8.06
C CYS A 5 4.80 -13.11 -7.04
N LEU A 6 5.94 -12.80 -6.40
CA LEU A 6 6.03 -11.77 -5.37
C LEU A 6 5.52 -10.39 -5.87
N LYS A 7 5.76 -10.09 -7.15
CA LYS A 7 5.30 -8.85 -7.80
C LYS A 7 3.78 -8.77 -7.93
N ASP A 8 3.12 -9.91 -8.17
CA ASP A 8 1.65 -9.99 -8.27
C ASP A 8 0.99 -9.85 -6.90
N LEU A 9 1.63 -10.40 -5.87
CA LEU A 9 1.20 -10.22 -4.48
C LEU A 9 1.35 -8.75 -4.07
N PHE A 10 2.44 -8.10 -4.47
CA PHE A 10 2.63 -6.68 -4.20
C PHE A 10 1.57 -5.81 -4.88
N ALA A 11 1.27 -6.07 -6.16
CA ALA A 11 0.17 -5.40 -6.87
C ALA A 11 -1.17 -5.57 -6.14
N GLY A 12 -1.43 -6.75 -5.58
CA GLY A 12 -2.62 -6.98 -4.75
C GLY A 12 -2.65 -6.15 -3.46
N LYS A 13 -1.49 -5.89 -2.84
CA LYS A 13 -1.39 -5.01 -1.66
C LYS A 13 -1.61 -3.55 -2.01
N ILE A 14 -1.03 -3.08 -3.11
CA ILE A 14 -1.23 -1.71 -3.59
C ILE A 14 -2.70 -1.47 -3.96
N HIS A 15 -3.35 -2.41 -4.65
CA HIS A 15 -4.80 -2.35 -4.91
C HIS A 15 -5.61 -2.20 -3.62
N ALA A 16 -5.29 -3.00 -2.60
CA ALA A 16 -5.96 -2.92 -1.31
C ALA A 16 -5.76 -1.59 -0.58
N LEU A 17 -4.56 -0.98 -0.68
CA LEU A 17 -4.26 0.32 -0.08
C LEU A 17 -5.01 1.47 -0.76
N LEU A 18 -5.08 1.43 -2.08
CA LEU A 18 -5.65 2.51 -2.89
C LEU A 18 -7.18 2.47 -2.94
N PHE A 19 -7.75 1.30 -3.21
CA PHE A 19 -9.15 1.22 -3.65
C PHE A 19 -10.10 0.60 -2.64
N ARG A 20 -9.57 -0.13 -1.65
CA ARG A 20 -10.44 -0.75 -0.65
C ARG A 20 -11.03 0.31 0.28
N ARG A 21 -12.36 0.35 0.33
CA ARG A 21 -13.13 1.25 1.19
C ARG A 21 -13.01 0.80 2.65
N TRP A 22 -12.11 1.43 3.38
CA TRP A 22 -12.14 1.38 4.82
C TRP A 22 -12.93 2.57 5.34
N ASN A 23 -14.14 2.32 5.83
CA ASN A 23 -15.07 3.37 6.24
C ASN A 23 -14.45 4.28 7.33
N LYS A 24 -14.29 3.75 8.55
CA LYS A 24 -13.69 4.48 9.68
C LYS A 24 -12.40 3.85 10.21
N ARG A 25 -12.02 2.66 9.71
CA ARG A 25 -10.89 1.89 10.26
C ARG A 25 -9.66 2.07 9.37
N ILE A 26 -8.54 2.51 9.94
CA ILE A 26 -7.26 2.42 9.24
C ILE A 26 -6.67 1.02 9.46
N LYS A 27 -6.17 0.39 8.40
CA LYS A 27 -5.51 -0.91 8.47
C LYS A 27 -4.00 -0.75 8.48
N GLY A 28 -3.40 -0.74 9.67
CA GLY A 28 -1.95 -0.66 9.85
C GLY A 28 -1.22 -1.82 9.19
N ARG A 29 -1.80 -3.02 9.21
CA ARG A 29 -1.19 -4.21 8.58
C ARG A 29 -0.90 -4.03 7.09
N ASP A 30 -1.79 -3.38 6.35
CA ASP A 30 -1.59 -3.17 4.91
C ASP A 30 -0.38 -2.23 4.64
N TRP A 31 -0.14 -1.25 5.53
CA TRP A 31 1.01 -0.34 5.48
C TRP A 31 2.32 -1.02 5.86
N PHE A 32 2.29 -1.94 6.82
CA PHE A 32 3.45 -2.76 7.16
C PHE A 32 3.86 -3.69 6.02
N ASP A 33 2.89 -4.33 5.38
CA ASP A 33 3.16 -5.16 4.20
C ASP A 33 3.77 -4.30 3.08
N PHE A 34 3.23 -3.10 2.83
CA PHE A 34 3.80 -2.16 1.86
C PHE A 34 5.25 -1.81 2.15
N GLU A 35 5.55 -1.38 3.39
CA GLU A 35 6.93 -1.11 3.81
C GLU A 35 7.82 -2.33 3.59
N TRP A 36 7.35 -3.52 3.94
CA TRP A 36 8.10 -4.76 3.74
C TRP A 36 8.45 -5.00 2.27
N TYR A 37 7.49 -4.87 1.34
CA TYR A 37 7.74 -5.06 -0.09
C TYR A 37 8.78 -4.06 -0.65
N ILE A 38 8.71 -2.79 -0.23
CA ILE A 38 9.68 -1.77 -0.64
C ILE A 38 11.08 -2.10 -0.10
N ARG A 39 11.17 -2.53 1.18
CA ARG A 39 12.45 -2.94 1.78
C ARG A 39 13.06 -4.18 1.11
N GLN A 40 12.23 -5.08 0.57
CA GLN A 40 12.70 -6.22 -0.22
C GLN A 40 13.14 -5.82 -1.64
N GLY A 41 12.95 -4.57 -2.07
CA GLY A 41 13.24 -4.14 -3.45
C GLY A 41 12.31 -4.79 -4.48
N THR A 42 11.08 -5.14 -4.08
CA THR A 42 10.14 -5.81 -4.99
C THR A 42 9.54 -4.79 -5.95
N SER A 43 9.81 -4.95 -7.25
CA SER A 43 9.13 -4.15 -8.28
C SER A 43 7.64 -4.49 -8.36
N ILE A 44 6.78 -3.48 -8.48
CA ILE A 44 5.35 -3.66 -8.67
C ILE A 44 5.02 -4.16 -10.09
N ASN A 45 4.09 -5.11 -10.22
CA ASN A 45 3.50 -5.47 -11.50
C ASN A 45 2.33 -4.51 -11.82
N LEU A 46 2.59 -3.45 -12.60
CA LEU A 46 1.60 -2.42 -12.95
C LEU A 46 0.45 -2.96 -13.79
N GLU A 47 0.73 -3.85 -14.75
CA GLU A 47 -0.29 -4.48 -15.59
C GLU A 47 -1.29 -5.27 -14.75
N HIS A 48 -0.80 -6.03 -13.77
CA HIS A 48 -1.66 -6.79 -12.87
C HIS A 48 -2.43 -5.89 -11.89
N LEU A 49 -1.82 -4.79 -11.44
CA LEU A 49 -2.51 -3.79 -10.63
C LEU A 49 -3.66 -3.16 -11.41
N GLU A 50 -3.41 -2.73 -12.64
CA GLU A 50 -4.41 -2.14 -13.52
C GLU A 50 -5.56 -3.11 -13.80
N MET A 51 -5.24 -4.36 -14.15
CA MET A 51 -6.24 -5.41 -14.39
C MET A 51 -7.17 -5.57 -13.18
N ARG A 52 -6.62 -5.59 -11.96
CA ARG A 52 -7.41 -5.68 -10.72
C ARG A 52 -8.27 -4.44 -10.49
N ALA A 53 -7.71 -3.25 -10.69
CA ALA A 53 -8.43 -2.00 -10.50
C ALA A 53 -9.61 -1.85 -11.49
N ARG A 54 -9.44 -2.30 -12.74
CA ARG A 54 -10.51 -2.37 -13.74
C ARG A 54 -11.56 -3.41 -13.36
N GLN A 55 -11.16 -4.60 -12.92
CA GLN A 55 -12.08 -5.66 -12.50
C GLN A 55 -12.94 -5.25 -11.30
N SER A 56 -12.41 -4.45 -10.38
CA SER A 56 -13.16 -3.90 -9.25
C SER A 56 -13.89 -2.60 -9.57
N ASN A 57 -13.81 -2.12 -10.82
CA ASN A 57 -14.39 -0.86 -11.28
C ASN A 57 -13.90 0.38 -10.50
N ASP A 58 -12.68 0.30 -9.96
CA ASP A 58 -12.02 1.38 -9.22
C ASP A 58 -11.10 2.22 -10.13
N TRP A 59 -10.81 1.74 -11.34
CA TRP A 59 -10.07 2.47 -12.35
C TRP A 59 -10.68 2.25 -13.73
N THR A 60 -11.14 3.32 -14.38
CA THR A 60 -11.70 3.28 -15.73
C THR A 60 -10.91 4.12 -16.72
N ASP A 61 -10.04 4.99 -16.23
CA ASP A 61 -9.24 5.91 -17.03
C ASP A 61 -8.09 5.18 -17.73
N GLY A 62 -7.24 5.89 -18.45
CA GLY A 62 -6.17 5.32 -19.28
C GLY A 62 -5.16 4.42 -18.54
N VAL A 63 -3.99 4.22 -19.14
CA VAL A 63 -2.97 3.32 -18.57
C VAL A 63 -2.57 3.76 -17.17
N LEU A 64 -2.55 2.82 -16.22
CA LEU A 64 -2.16 3.10 -14.84
C LEU A 64 -0.63 3.16 -14.74
N SER A 65 -0.07 4.36 -14.90
CA SER A 65 1.37 4.59 -14.83
C SER A 65 1.90 4.52 -13.40
N LEU A 66 3.22 4.30 -13.25
CA LEU A 66 3.88 4.32 -11.94
C LEU A 66 3.67 5.66 -11.22
N GLU A 67 3.77 6.77 -11.95
CA GLU A 67 3.57 8.11 -11.40
C GLU A 67 2.14 8.31 -10.90
N ALA A 68 1.13 7.83 -11.65
CA ALA A 68 -0.26 7.86 -11.19
C ALA A 68 -0.45 7.05 -9.90
N VAL A 69 0.20 5.87 -9.79
CA VAL A 69 0.18 5.06 -8.57
C VAL A 69 0.83 5.82 -7.40
N LYS A 70 1.98 6.45 -7.62
CA LYS A 70 2.67 7.27 -6.60
C LYS A 70 1.79 8.41 -6.11
N ASP A 71 1.15 9.15 -7.02
CA ASP A 71 0.25 10.25 -6.68
C ASP A 71 -0.96 9.78 -5.87
N LEU A 72 -1.57 8.66 -6.25
CA LEU A 72 -2.68 8.06 -5.52
C LEU A 72 -2.26 7.63 -4.10
N LEU A 73 -1.08 7.03 -3.96
CA LEU A 73 -0.53 6.65 -2.66
C LEU A 73 -0.25 7.87 -1.79
N ILE A 74 0.35 8.93 -2.33
CA ILE A 74 0.63 10.17 -1.59
C ILE A 74 -0.66 10.81 -1.10
N LYS A 75 -1.68 10.91 -1.96
CA LYS A 75 -3.01 11.39 -1.56
C LYS A 75 -3.57 10.54 -0.43
N ARG A 76 -3.48 9.21 -0.54
CA ARG A 76 -3.95 8.28 0.51
C ARG A 76 -3.22 8.49 1.83
N ILE A 77 -1.89 8.60 1.80
CA ILE A 77 -1.01 8.81 2.96
C ILE A 77 -1.37 10.10 3.70
N SER A 78 -1.69 11.18 2.98
CA SER A 78 -2.06 12.47 3.57
C SER A 78 -3.39 12.45 4.34
N CYS A 79 -4.27 11.48 4.05
CA CYS A 79 -5.59 11.36 4.68
C CYS A 79 -5.61 10.36 5.85
N ILE A 80 -4.48 9.75 6.20
CA ILE A 80 -4.41 8.69 7.20
C ILE A 80 -4.08 9.26 8.58
N ASP A 81 -4.86 8.83 9.56
CA ASP A 81 -4.49 8.92 10.97
C ASP A 81 -3.48 7.81 11.29
N TRP A 82 -2.21 8.19 11.37
CA TRP A 82 -1.10 7.26 11.62
C TRP A 82 -1.10 6.70 13.03
N GLU A 83 -1.72 7.36 14.02
CA GLU A 83 -1.85 6.81 15.36
C GLU A 83 -2.86 5.66 15.36
N GLN A 84 -3.95 5.77 14.61
CA GLN A 84 -4.87 4.64 14.39
C GLN A 84 -4.22 3.50 13.60
N ALA A 85 -3.37 3.81 12.61
CA ALA A 85 -2.61 2.79 11.88
C ALA A 85 -1.68 2.00 12.82
N LYS A 86 -0.92 2.71 13.65
CA LYS A 86 -0.04 2.10 14.67
C LYS A 86 -0.84 1.26 15.66
N ALA A 87 -1.98 1.76 16.14
CA ALA A 87 -2.84 1.04 17.07
C ALA A 87 -3.41 -0.27 16.48
N ASP A 88 -3.78 -0.28 15.19
CA ASP A 88 -4.30 -1.47 14.50
C ASP A 88 -3.26 -2.60 14.41
N ILE A 89 -1.98 -2.25 14.21
CA ILE A 89 -0.92 -3.24 14.04
C ILE A 89 -0.19 -3.61 15.34
N ARG A 90 -0.24 -2.75 16.36
CA ARG A 90 0.41 -2.95 17.67
C ARG A 90 0.22 -4.36 18.27
N PRO A 91 -0.97 -5.00 18.22
CA PRO A 91 -1.16 -6.35 18.77
C PRO A 91 -0.38 -7.46 18.06
N PHE A 92 0.13 -7.19 16.85
CA PHE A 92 0.78 -8.18 15.98
C PHE A 92 2.32 -8.03 15.93
N ILE A 93 2.88 -7.02 16.61
CA ILE A 93 4.31 -6.72 16.57
C ILE A 93 4.92 -6.84 17.97
N THR A 94 6.02 -7.60 18.07
CA THR A 94 6.75 -7.76 19.33
C THR A 94 7.57 -6.52 19.70
N ASN A 95 8.32 -5.96 18.75
CA ASN A 95 9.11 -4.75 18.97
C ASN A 95 8.36 -3.51 18.48
N LEU A 96 7.76 -2.75 19.39
CA LEU A 96 6.96 -1.58 19.04
C LEU A 96 7.78 -0.41 18.48
N SER A 97 9.09 -0.35 18.73
CA SER A 97 9.89 0.79 18.26
C SER A 97 9.99 0.90 16.74
N VAL A 98 9.69 -0.18 16.01
CA VAL A 98 9.59 -0.15 14.55
C VAL A 98 8.46 0.77 14.05
N LEU A 99 7.47 1.04 14.90
CA LEU A 99 6.35 1.92 14.61
C LEU A 99 6.64 3.39 14.92
N ASP A 100 7.74 3.71 15.62
CA ASP A 100 8.03 5.09 16.04
C ASP A 100 8.29 6.01 14.84
N ILE A 101 8.87 5.45 13.77
CA ILE A 101 9.16 6.17 12.52
C ILE A 101 7.92 6.34 11.63
N TRP A 102 6.81 5.65 11.92
CA TRP A 102 5.62 5.69 11.08
C TRP A 102 4.97 7.07 11.13
N SER A 103 4.95 7.72 9.97
CA SER A 103 4.42 9.05 9.76
C SER A 103 4.08 9.24 8.28
N ALA A 104 3.27 10.26 7.96
CA ALA A 104 2.96 10.59 6.57
C ALA A 104 4.25 10.82 5.76
N GLN A 105 5.20 11.58 6.33
CA GLN A 105 6.48 11.86 5.69
C GLN A 105 7.27 10.57 5.39
N TYR A 106 7.38 9.68 6.37
CA TYR A 106 8.08 8.41 6.20
C TYR A 106 7.50 7.57 5.06
N PHE A 107 6.17 7.44 4.99
CA PHE A 107 5.54 6.67 3.92
C PHE A 107 5.61 7.37 2.56
N THR A 108 5.58 8.70 2.51
CA THR A 108 5.85 9.45 1.26
C THR A 108 7.26 9.17 0.74
N GLU A 109 8.27 9.12 1.62
CA GLU A 109 9.64 8.76 1.24
C GLU A 109 9.74 7.30 0.74
N LEU A 110 8.96 6.37 1.30
CA LEU A 110 8.88 5.01 0.77
C LEU A 110 8.24 4.96 -0.62
N VAL A 111 7.21 5.78 -0.88
CA VAL A 111 6.58 5.87 -2.22
C VAL A 111 7.58 6.38 -3.27
N ALA A 112 8.51 7.26 -2.91
CA ALA A 112 9.55 7.71 -3.83
C ALA A 112 10.51 6.59 -4.27
N ARG A 113 10.59 5.48 -3.52
CA ARG A 113 11.44 4.31 -3.80
C ARG A 113 10.74 3.22 -4.62
N LEU A 114 9.48 3.40 -4.98
CA LEU A 114 8.74 2.54 -5.92
C LEU A 114 9.31 2.59 -7.34
#